data_AF-H0HNR1-F1
#
_entry.id   AF-H0HNR1-F1
#
_cell.length_a   1.000
_cell.length_b   1.000
_cell.length_c   1.000
_cell.angle_alpha   90.00
_cell.angle_beta   90.00
_cell.angle_gamma   90.00
#
_symmetry.space_group_name_H-M   'P 1'
#
loop_
_entity.id
_entity.type
_entity.pdbx_description
1 polymer ?
#
loop_
_entity_poly.entity_id
_entity_poly.type
_entity_poly.pdbx_seq_one_letter_code
_entity_poly.pdbx_strand_id
1 'polypeptide(L)'
;MSRLVSWVNMRGVSFLFGFNPRDFRPAQAKVNKIRGIALARRSQVADFIRIKPCLEFPASEIYPRTMDTSPANPGFRVAALYRFCRLERFEELRAPLAAFCCSRGIKGTLLLAAEGINGTVAGREQAISELIAWLEAMPELTGLEVKYSVAAEMPFHRMKVRLKREIVTMGVEGIDPKHGAGAYVAPSDWNALIADPETIVIDTRNDYEVSIGTFQGAVDPRTKSFREFPQWVASHRDQLEGRKVAMFCTGGIRCEKATAYVKSLGLEEVFHLKGGILKYLEEVPAEESLWQGECFVFDERVSVSHGLEVGQSELCRACRHPLTAEERLSPKFSAGVSCPHCHDQRSDEDRARYAERQRQVEMAEKRGLRHIGS
;
A
#
# COMPACT_ATOMS: atom_id res chain seq x y z
N MET A 1 -27.87 -31.61 44.94
CA MET A 1 -28.79 -32.45 45.75
C MET A 1 -29.55 -31.49 46.64
N SER A 2 -30.87 -31.26 46.62
CA SER A 2 -32.05 -31.93 46.07
C SER A 2 -33.19 -30.88 46.17
N ARG A 3 -33.88 -30.52 45.08
CA ARG A 3 -35.28 -30.87 44.70
C ARG A 3 -36.42 -30.43 45.63
N LEU A 4 -37.48 -29.87 45.01
CA LEU A 4 -38.95 -29.89 45.25
C LEU A 4 -39.52 -28.45 45.15
N VAL A 5 -40.33 -28.01 44.17
CA VAL A 5 -41.54 -28.51 43.45
C VAL A 5 -42.79 -28.68 44.32
N SER A 6 -43.79 -27.79 44.12
CA SER A 6 -45.26 -28.01 44.17
C SER A 6 -45.98 -26.64 43.96
N TRP A 7 -46.77 -26.38 42.90
CA TRP A 7 -48.21 -26.71 42.69
C TRP A 7 -49.10 -26.12 43.82
N VAL A 8 -50.20 -25.36 43.66
CA VAL A 8 -51.24 -25.21 42.60
C VAL A 8 -52.18 -24.00 42.87
N ASN A 9 -52.60 -23.32 41.78
CA ASN A 9 -53.95 -22.86 41.37
C ASN A 9 -54.98 -22.28 42.40
N MET A 10 -55.58 -21.11 42.12
CA MET A 10 -56.95 -20.96 41.53
C MET A 10 -57.55 -19.54 41.65
N ARG A 11 -58.27 -19.14 40.56
CA ARG A 11 -59.38 -18.15 40.46
C ARG A 11 -59.00 -16.67 40.61
N GLY A 12 -59.34 -15.73 39.72
CA GLY A 12 -60.25 -15.72 38.59
C GLY A 12 -61.06 -14.43 38.63
N VAL A 13 -60.93 -13.54 37.64
CA VAL A 13 -62.00 -12.61 37.23
C VAL A 13 -61.84 -12.33 35.73
N SER A 14 -62.88 -12.68 34.98
CA SER A 14 -63.11 -12.36 33.58
C SER A 14 -63.54 -10.91 33.40
N PHE A 15 -63.12 -10.28 32.30
CA PHE A 15 -63.95 -9.32 31.58
C PHE A 15 -63.88 -9.62 30.08
N LEU A 16 -65.07 -9.79 29.50
CA LEU A 16 -65.36 -10.05 28.10
C LEU A 16 -65.76 -8.74 27.39
N PHE A 17 -65.71 -8.82 26.06
CA PHE A 17 -66.30 -7.97 25.01
C PHE A 17 -65.39 -6.86 24.44
N GLY A 18 -65.07 -6.81 23.14
CA GLY A 18 -65.67 -7.52 22.00
C GLY A 18 -64.73 -7.57 20.79
N PHE A 19 -64.78 -8.70 20.08
CA PHE A 19 -64.18 -8.90 18.76
C PHE A 19 -65.24 -8.66 17.69
N ASN A 20 -64.93 -7.79 16.71
CA ASN A 20 -65.62 -7.71 15.43
C ASN A 20 -64.63 -8.18 14.34
N PRO A 21 -64.91 -9.29 13.62
CA PRO A 21 -63.99 -9.84 12.63
C PRO A 21 -64.34 -9.30 11.24
N ARG A 22 -63.70 -8.19 10.85
CA ARG A 22 -63.49 -7.86 9.43
C ARG A 22 -62.05 -7.41 9.24
N ASP A 23 -61.51 -7.83 8.11
CA ASP A 23 -60.24 -7.41 7.51
C ASP A 23 -59.00 -8.26 7.84
N PHE A 24 -59.05 -9.47 7.29
CA PHE A 24 -57.88 -10.27 6.92
C PHE A 24 -57.11 -9.61 5.75
N ARG A 25 -55.80 -9.36 6.01
CA ARG A 25 -54.64 -9.24 5.08
C ARG A 25 -54.42 -7.93 4.28
N PRO A 26 -53.15 -7.63 3.90
CA PRO A 26 -51.90 -7.85 4.64
C PRO A 26 -50.92 -6.67 4.57
N ALA A 27 -49.82 -6.82 5.33
CA ALA A 27 -48.65 -5.98 5.40
C ALA A 27 -47.86 -5.81 4.07
N GLN A 28 -48.44 -5.14 3.07
CA GLN A 28 -47.75 -4.74 1.84
C GLN A 28 -47.00 -3.39 1.97
N ALA A 29 -47.39 -2.54 2.94
CA ALA A 29 -46.87 -1.17 3.05
C ALA A 29 -45.50 -1.06 3.74
N LYS A 30 -45.11 -2.03 4.58
CA LYS A 30 -43.78 -2.03 5.25
C LYS A 30 -42.65 -2.61 4.38
N VAL A 31 -42.97 -3.42 3.37
CA VAL A 31 -41.96 -3.98 2.45
C VAL A 31 -41.55 -2.97 1.37
N ASN A 32 -42.47 -2.09 0.93
CA ASN A 32 -42.17 -1.06 -0.06
C ASN A 32 -41.30 0.10 0.47
N LYS A 33 -41.37 0.40 1.77
CA LYS A 33 -40.52 1.45 2.39
C LYS A 33 -39.06 1.00 2.55
N ILE A 34 -38.81 -0.31 2.74
CA ILE A 34 -37.46 -0.89 2.82
C ILE A 34 -36.85 -1.04 1.41
N ARG A 35 -37.67 -1.36 0.39
CA ARG A 35 -37.23 -1.38 -1.02
C ARG A 35 -36.92 0.02 -1.56
N GLY A 36 -37.66 1.06 -1.17
CA GLY A 36 -37.38 2.45 -1.58
C GLY A 36 -36.05 3.00 -1.05
N ILE A 37 -35.69 2.69 0.20
CA ILE A 37 -34.40 3.10 0.80
C ILE A 37 -33.23 2.31 0.20
N ALA A 38 -33.43 1.04 -0.15
CA ALA A 38 -32.43 0.22 -0.83
C ALA A 38 -32.21 0.61 -2.31
N LEU A 39 -33.25 1.12 -3.01
CA LEU A 39 -33.09 1.68 -4.36
C LEU A 39 -32.44 3.07 -4.35
N ALA A 40 -32.79 3.95 -3.40
CA ALA A 40 -32.17 5.26 -3.27
C ALA A 40 -30.67 5.17 -2.94
N ARG A 41 -30.27 4.25 -2.06
CA ARG A 41 -28.84 3.96 -1.75
C ARG A 41 -28.10 3.22 -2.87
N ARG A 42 -28.79 2.54 -3.79
CA ARG A 42 -28.17 2.00 -5.02
C ARG A 42 -27.97 3.06 -6.10
N SER A 43 -28.77 4.14 -6.11
CA SER A 43 -28.61 5.24 -7.07
C SER A 43 -27.49 6.22 -6.72
N GLN A 44 -27.15 6.42 -5.45
CA GLN A 44 -26.05 7.31 -5.03
C GLN A 44 -24.66 6.65 -5.00
N VAL A 45 -24.56 5.33 -5.23
CA VAL A 45 -23.28 4.59 -5.35
C VAL A 45 -22.92 4.33 -6.82
N ALA A 46 -23.77 4.71 -7.77
CA ALA A 46 -23.58 4.47 -9.19
C ALA A 46 -22.77 5.57 -9.93
N ASP A 47 -22.55 6.74 -9.31
CA ASP A 47 -21.85 7.86 -9.97
C ASP A 47 -20.36 7.99 -9.62
N PHE A 48 -19.81 7.06 -8.82
CA PHE A 48 -18.40 7.10 -8.39
C PHE A 48 -17.43 6.23 -9.20
N ILE A 49 -17.88 5.56 -10.26
CA ILE A 49 -17.02 4.79 -11.17
C ILE A 49 -17.50 4.97 -12.61
N ARG A 50 -17.17 6.11 -13.23
CA ARG A 50 -17.17 6.22 -14.69
C ARG A 50 -16.19 7.27 -15.19
N ILE A 51 -14.93 7.17 -14.76
CA ILE A 51 -13.85 7.46 -15.70
C ILE A 51 -13.70 6.16 -16.50
N LYS A 52 -14.12 6.19 -17.76
CA LYS A 52 -13.89 5.09 -18.70
C LYS A 52 -12.41 4.66 -18.55
N PRO A 53 -12.09 3.34 -18.46
CA PRO A 53 -10.72 2.93 -18.73
C PRO A 53 -10.35 3.57 -20.07
N CYS A 54 -9.20 4.24 -20.10
CA CYS A 54 -8.57 4.90 -21.25
C CYS A 54 -9.41 4.81 -22.53
N LEU A 55 -9.97 5.94 -22.99
CA LEU A 55 -10.64 6.09 -24.29
C LEU A 55 -10.20 4.98 -25.24
N GLU A 56 -11.14 4.10 -25.58
CA GLU A 56 -10.94 2.98 -26.49
C GLU A 56 -10.26 3.50 -27.76
N PHE A 57 -8.96 3.25 -27.86
CA PHE A 57 -8.29 3.26 -29.15
C PHE A 57 -8.78 2.00 -29.88
N PRO A 58 -9.17 2.10 -31.17
CA PRO A 58 -9.70 0.97 -31.91
C PRO A 58 -8.69 -0.18 -31.87
N ALA A 59 -9.18 -1.36 -31.47
CA ALA A 59 -8.44 -2.60 -31.51
C ALA A 59 -8.24 -3.05 -32.96
N SER A 60 -7.32 -2.41 -33.69
CA SER A 60 -6.91 -2.85 -35.02
C SER A 60 -5.60 -2.20 -35.47
N GLU A 61 -4.56 -2.21 -34.64
CA GLU A 61 -3.18 -2.17 -35.14
C GLU A 61 -2.38 -3.23 -34.41
N ILE A 62 -2.30 -4.39 -35.05
CA ILE A 62 -1.32 -5.42 -34.76
C ILE A 62 0.03 -4.79 -35.13
N TYR A 63 0.76 -4.26 -34.14
CA TYR A 63 2.16 -3.91 -34.36
C TYR A 63 2.95 -5.22 -34.48
N PRO A 64 3.53 -5.55 -35.65
CA PRO A 64 4.47 -6.65 -35.71
C PRO A 64 5.64 -6.35 -34.78
N ARG A 65 6.12 -7.36 -34.07
CA ARG A 65 7.36 -7.30 -33.30
C ARG A 65 8.50 -7.13 -34.30
N THR A 66 8.83 -5.91 -34.68
CA THR A 66 10.06 -5.64 -35.41
C THR A 66 11.20 -6.03 -34.48
N MET A 67 11.99 -7.03 -34.89
CA MET A 67 13.25 -7.33 -34.22
C MET A 67 14.16 -6.12 -34.41
N ASP A 68 14.20 -5.27 -33.39
CA ASP A 68 15.16 -4.19 -33.28
C ASP A 68 16.53 -4.81 -32.95
N THR A 69 17.46 -4.72 -33.88
CA THR A 69 18.83 -5.23 -33.77
C THR A 69 19.80 -4.17 -33.23
N SER A 70 19.30 -3.18 -32.48
CA SER A 70 20.12 -2.18 -31.79
C SER A 70 20.66 -2.70 -30.44
N PRO A 71 21.94 -2.43 -30.08
CA PRO A 71 22.54 -2.98 -28.87
C PRO A 71 22.05 -2.27 -27.60
N ALA A 72 21.83 -3.07 -26.55
CA ALA A 72 21.37 -2.71 -25.20
C ALA A 72 20.00 -2.00 -25.13
N ASN A 73 18.93 -2.79 -24.97
CA ASN A 73 17.61 -2.27 -24.62
C ASN A 73 17.73 -1.48 -23.29
N PRO A 74 17.62 -0.14 -23.28
CA PRO A 74 17.73 0.61 -22.04
C PRO A 74 16.49 0.25 -21.21
N GLY A 75 16.72 -0.35 -20.03
CA GLY A 75 15.65 -0.73 -19.11
C GLY A 75 14.71 0.44 -18.80
N PHE A 76 13.60 0.14 -18.12
CA PHE A 76 12.70 1.16 -17.63
C PHE A 76 13.33 1.90 -16.45
N ARG A 77 13.24 3.23 -16.48
CA ARG A 77 13.55 4.07 -15.32
C ARG A 77 12.33 4.06 -14.40
N VAL A 78 12.55 3.74 -13.14
CA VAL A 78 11.53 3.77 -12.09
C VAL A 78 11.78 4.97 -11.19
N ALA A 79 10.77 5.79 -10.96
CA ALA A 79 10.81 6.94 -10.06
C ALA A 79 9.85 6.70 -8.90
N ALA A 80 10.40 6.61 -7.68
CA ALA A 80 9.63 6.71 -6.44
C ALA A 80 9.70 8.15 -5.96
N LEU A 81 8.55 8.82 -5.82
CA LEU A 81 8.48 10.25 -5.54
C LEU A 81 7.47 10.58 -4.45
N TYR A 82 7.72 11.67 -3.74
CA TYR A 82 6.70 12.33 -2.93
C TYR A 82 6.99 13.82 -2.74
N ARG A 83 5.94 14.55 -2.36
CA ARG A 83 6.03 15.93 -1.88
C ARG A 83 4.88 16.20 -0.93
N PHE A 84 5.19 16.66 0.28
CA PHE A 84 4.20 17.23 1.19
C PHE A 84 4.02 18.72 0.88
N CYS A 85 2.81 19.10 0.49
CA CYS A 85 2.44 20.47 0.19
C CYS A 85 0.92 20.64 0.31
N ARG A 86 0.47 21.86 0.62
CA ARG A 86 -0.96 22.18 0.51
C ARG A 86 -1.32 22.23 -0.98
N LEU A 87 -2.11 21.27 -1.43
CA LEU A 87 -2.49 21.09 -2.82
C LEU A 87 -4.01 21.15 -2.95
N GLU A 88 -4.58 22.36 -2.89
CA GLU A 88 -6.04 22.55 -2.78
C GLU A 88 -6.80 21.96 -3.97
N ARG A 89 -6.24 22.09 -5.18
CA ARG A 89 -6.84 21.64 -6.44
C ARG A 89 -6.39 20.22 -6.84
N PHE A 90 -5.98 19.38 -5.88
CA PHE A 90 -5.45 18.04 -6.18
C PHE A 90 -6.44 17.16 -6.97
N GLU A 91 -7.74 17.38 -6.81
CA GLU A 91 -8.79 16.64 -7.53
C GLU A 91 -8.78 16.95 -9.02
N GLU A 92 -8.55 18.21 -9.39
CA GLU A 92 -8.47 18.70 -10.77
C GLU A 92 -7.22 18.17 -11.49
N LEU A 93 -6.14 17.90 -10.75
CA LEU A 93 -4.88 17.38 -11.30
C LEU A 93 -4.99 15.92 -11.78
N ARG A 94 -5.96 15.15 -11.30
CA ARG A 94 -6.05 13.71 -11.57
C ARG A 94 -6.12 13.38 -13.07
N ALA A 95 -7.03 14.02 -13.78
CA ALA A 95 -7.27 13.77 -15.21
C ALA A 95 -6.08 14.20 -16.09
N PRO A 96 -5.56 15.44 -16.01
CA PRO A 96 -4.43 15.86 -16.82
C PRO A 96 -3.16 15.05 -16.52
N LEU A 97 -2.88 14.73 -15.25
CA LEU A 97 -1.73 13.89 -14.89
C LEU A 97 -1.86 12.46 -15.45
N ALA A 98 -3.05 11.87 -15.39
CA ALA A 98 -3.28 10.56 -15.98
C ALA A 98 -3.10 10.58 -17.51
N ALA A 99 -3.64 11.60 -18.19
CA ALA A 99 -3.50 11.78 -19.63
C ALA A 99 -2.02 11.98 -20.03
N PHE A 100 -1.29 12.82 -19.29
CA PHE A 100 0.13 13.05 -19.47
C PHE A 100 0.92 11.74 -19.39
N CYS A 101 0.75 10.97 -18.30
CA CYS A 101 1.45 9.70 -18.11
C CYS A 101 1.10 8.68 -19.19
N CYS A 102 -0.20 8.49 -19.48
CA CYS A 102 -0.64 7.52 -20.48
C CYS A 102 -0.12 7.84 -21.89
N SER A 103 -0.13 9.12 -22.30
CA SER A 103 0.38 9.54 -23.62
C SER A 103 1.88 9.25 -23.82
N ARG A 104 2.62 9.08 -22.73
CA ARG A 104 4.07 8.81 -22.70
C ARG A 104 4.42 7.36 -22.38
N GLY A 105 3.42 6.50 -22.25
CA GLY A 105 3.60 5.09 -21.89
C GLY A 105 4.06 4.88 -20.44
N ILE A 106 3.93 5.89 -19.57
CA ILE A 106 4.26 5.77 -18.15
C ILE A 106 3.20 4.93 -17.45
N LYS A 107 3.64 3.99 -16.61
CA LYS A 107 2.76 3.16 -15.77
C LYS A 107 3.18 3.24 -14.31
N GLY A 108 2.28 2.89 -13.41
CA GLY A 108 2.52 3.02 -11.98
C GLY A 108 1.31 3.56 -11.23
N THR A 109 1.56 4.03 -10.02
CA THR A 109 0.53 4.63 -9.18
C THR A 109 1.00 5.96 -8.63
N LEU A 110 0.23 7.02 -8.88
CA LEU A 110 0.36 8.31 -8.22
C LEU A 110 -0.88 8.55 -7.34
N LEU A 111 -0.63 8.96 -6.11
CA LEU A 111 -1.60 9.32 -5.09
C LEU A 111 -1.60 10.84 -4.95
N LEU A 112 -2.79 11.43 -5.02
CA LEU A 112 -3.01 12.86 -4.80
C LEU A 112 -3.92 13.02 -3.59
N ALA A 113 -3.56 13.94 -2.70
CA ALA A 113 -4.39 14.39 -1.60
C ALA A 113 -4.19 15.89 -1.39
N ALA A 114 -5.02 16.50 -0.54
CA ALA A 114 -4.83 17.90 -0.14
C ALA A 114 -3.45 18.17 0.49
N GLU A 115 -2.80 17.14 1.04
CA GLU A 115 -1.45 17.18 1.62
C GLU A 115 -0.31 16.90 0.63
N GLY A 116 -0.60 16.70 -0.66
CA GLY A 116 0.41 16.65 -1.72
C GLY A 116 0.32 15.45 -2.65
N ILE A 117 1.48 14.91 -3.06
CA ILE A 117 1.62 13.80 -4.01
C ILE A 117 2.59 12.72 -3.49
N ASN A 118 2.30 11.45 -3.79
CA ASN A 118 3.19 10.32 -3.55
C ASN A 118 3.01 9.27 -4.65
N GLY A 119 4.05 8.56 -5.05
CA GLY A 119 3.86 7.36 -5.83
C GLY A 119 5.12 6.78 -6.43
N THR A 120 4.93 5.69 -7.16
CA THR A 120 5.98 5.04 -7.92
C THR A 120 5.50 4.81 -9.34
N VAL A 121 6.32 5.24 -10.31
CA VAL A 121 6.02 5.15 -11.74
C VAL A 121 7.25 4.69 -12.51
N ALA A 122 7.03 4.04 -13.65
CA ALA A 122 8.08 3.58 -14.53
C ALA A 122 7.76 3.94 -15.99
N GLY A 123 8.81 4.20 -16.75
CA GLY A 123 8.74 4.59 -18.15
C GLY A 123 10.13 4.64 -18.77
N ARG A 124 10.19 5.07 -20.03
CA ARG A 124 11.47 5.44 -20.65
C ARG A 124 12.08 6.60 -19.87
N GLU A 125 13.41 6.68 -19.83
CA GLU A 125 14.13 7.73 -19.09
C GLU A 125 13.65 9.13 -19.44
N GLN A 126 13.50 9.44 -20.73
CA GLN A 126 12.99 10.73 -21.19
C GLN A 126 11.56 11.00 -20.67
N ALA A 127 10.67 10.00 -20.72
CA ALA A 127 9.29 10.15 -20.26
C ALA A 127 9.22 10.41 -18.74
N ILE A 128 10.06 9.75 -17.94
CA ILE A 128 10.16 10.01 -16.51
C ILE A 128 10.70 11.42 -16.25
N SER A 129 11.75 11.83 -16.96
CA SER A 129 12.33 13.18 -16.83
C SER A 129 11.30 14.26 -17.16
N GLU A 130 10.52 14.07 -18.22
CA GLU A 130 9.40 14.96 -18.60
C GLU A 130 8.30 14.99 -17.53
N LEU A 131 7.99 13.86 -16.89
CA LEU A 131 7.02 13.83 -15.79
C LEU A 131 7.51 14.63 -14.58
N ILE A 132 8.77 14.45 -14.18
CA ILE A 132 9.33 15.21 -13.06
C ILE A 132 9.31 16.70 -13.37
N ALA A 133 9.76 17.11 -14.56
CA ALA A 133 9.69 18.50 -14.99
C ALA A 133 8.25 19.05 -15.02
N TRP A 134 7.28 18.25 -15.49
CA TRP A 134 5.87 18.64 -15.50
C TRP A 134 5.32 18.86 -14.09
N LEU A 135 5.72 18.01 -13.13
CA LEU A 135 5.33 18.17 -11.73
C LEU A 135 6.01 19.39 -11.10
N GLU A 136 7.32 19.58 -11.29
CA GLU A 136 8.07 20.70 -10.70
C GLU A 136 7.72 22.06 -11.28
N ALA A 137 7.13 22.11 -12.48
CA ALA A 137 6.58 23.34 -13.07
C ALA A 137 5.40 23.93 -12.27
N MET A 138 4.76 23.13 -11.40
CA MET A 138 3.76 23.62 -10.45
C MET A 138 4.47 24.13 -9.18
N PRO A 139 4.28 25.40 -8.78
CA PRO A 139 4.96 25.98 -7.61
C PRO A 139 4.74 25.19 -6.31
N GLU A 140 3.57 24.59 -6.12
CA GLU A 140 3.25 23.78 -4.94
C GLU A 140 4.09 22.49 -4.87
N LEU A 141 4.51 21.98 -6.02
CA LEU A 141 5.21 20.70 -6.19
C LEU A 141 6.72 20.84 -6.42
N THR A 142 7.26 22.05 -6.46
CA THR A 142 8.72 22.27 -6.54
C THR A 142 9.44 21.60 -5.36
N GLY A 143 10.59 20.97 -5.61
CA GLY A 143 11.37 20.27 -4.59
C GLY A 143 10.80 18.89 -4.28
N LEU A 144 10.45 18.16 -5.34
CA LEU A 144 10.04 16.76 -5.23
C LEU A 144 11.17 15.91 -4.65
N GLU A 145 10.84 15.07 -3.69
CA GLU A 145 11.75 14.01 -3.25
C GLU A 145 11.63 12.86 -4.23
N VAL A 146 12.60 12.70 -5.13
CA VAL A 146 12.60 11.65 -6.16
C VAL A 146 13.79 10.71 -5.98
N LYS A 147 13.53 9.40 -5.98
CA LYS A 147 14.54 8.34 -6.06
C LYS A 147 14.38 7.57 -7.36
N TYR A 148 15.50 7.28 -8.00
CA TYR A 148 15.53 6.53 -9.24
C TYR A 148 16.05 5.12 -9.02
N SER A 149 15.53 4.19 -9.79
CA SER A 149 16.06 2.84 -9.94
C SER A 149 15.76 2.34 -11.35
N VAL A 150 16.27 1.17 -11.69
CA VAL A 150 16.06 0.57 -13.01
C VAL A 150 15.26 -0.72 -12.92
N ALA A 151 14.63 -1.09 -14.04
CA ALA A 151 13.96 -2.37 -14.20
C ALA A 151 14.16 -2.86 -15.63
N ALA A 152 14.52 -4.13 -15.82
CA ALA A 152 14.66 -4.71 -17.16
C ALA A 152 13.30 -4.79 -17.90
N GLU A 153 12.23 -5.02 -17.15
CA GLU A 153 10.85 -5.08 -17.65
C GLU A 153 9.98 -4.02 -16.98
N MET A 154 8.85 -3.69 -17.60
CA MET A 154 7.90 -2.71 -17.07
C MET A 154 7.26 -3.25 -15.78
N PRO A 155 7.57 -2.69 -14.59
CA PRO A 155 7.20 -3.30 -13.31
C PRO A 155 5.74 -2.99 -12.91
N PHE A 156 4.99 -2.32 -13.79
CA PHE A 156 3.60 -1.95 -13.58
C PHE A 156 2.71 -2.37 -14.75
N HIS A 157 1.53 -2.90 -14.43
CA HIS A 157 0.58 -3.33 -15.44
C HIS A 157 -0.10 -2.16 -16.16
N ARG A 158 -0.43 -1.10 -15.41
CA ARG A 158 -1.18 0.08 -15.89
C ARG A 158 -0.85 1.32 -15.07
N MET A 159 -1.19 2.48 -15.61
CA MET A 159 -1.17 3.74 -14.88
C MET A 159 -2.40 3.89 -13.98
N LYS A 160 -2.22 4.42 -12.77
CA LYS A 160 -3.28 4.76 -11.83
C LYS A 160 -2.97 6.12 -11.21
N VAL A 161 -3.90 7.07 -11.33
CA VAL A 161 -3.89 8.30 -10.52
C VAL A 161 -5.09 8.23 -9.57
N ARG A 162 -4.83 8.25 -8.26
CA ARG A 162 -5.82 8.02 -7.22
C ARG A 162 -5.92 9.21 -6.28
N LEU A 163 -7.14 9.65 -6.03
CA LEU A 163 -7.44 10.59 -4.96
C LEU A 163 -7.49 9.84 -3.63
N LYS A 164 -6.86 10.42 -2.61
CA LYS A 164 -6.80 9.90 -1.25
C LYS A 164 -7.02 11.03 -0.25
N ARG A 165 -7.38 10.67 0.97
CA ARG A 165 -7.38 11.60 2.11
C ARG A 165 -5.95 11.96 2.53
N GLU A 166 -5.07 10.96 2.50
CA GLU A 166 -3.66 11.07 2.84
C GLU A 166 -2.83 10.38 1.75
N ILE A 167 -1.70 10.98 1.36
CA ILE A 167 -0.73 10.38 0.41
C ILE A 167 0.08 9.26 1.06
N VAL A 168 0.13 9.22 2.39
CA VAL A 168 0.55 8.08 3.22
C VAL A 168 -0.34 8.04 4.46
N THR A 169 -1.10 6.97 4.63
CA THR A 169 -2.20 6.98 5.59
C THR A 169 -1.76 6.53 6.97
N MET A 170 -1.60 7.49 7.88
CA MET A 170 -1.33 7.24 9.31
C MET A 170 -2.62 7.33 10.14
N GLY A 171 -3.61 8.11 9.70
CA GLY A 171 -4.89 8.22 10.39
C GLY A 171 -4.87 9.12 11.63
N VAL A 172 -3.86 9.99 11.77
CA VAL A 172 -3.80 11.03 12.81
C VAL A 172 -4.02 12.38 12.15
N GLU A 173 -5.03 13.12 12.62
CA GLU A 173 -5.34 14.46 12.14
C GLU A 173 -4.37 15.50 12.72
N GLY A 174 -4.19 16.62 12.01
CA GLY A 174 -3.39 17.75 12.51
C GLY A 174 -1.87 17.56 12.48
N ILE A 175 -1.37 16.41 12.00
CA ILE A 175 0.06 16.22 11.79
C ILE A 175 0.47 16.93 10.50
N ASP A 176 1.23 18.02 10.65
CA ASP A 176 1.90 18.69 9.54
C ASP A 176 3.39 18.33 9.52
N PRO A 177 3.83 17.49 8.55
CA PRO A 177 5.25 17.14 8.42
C PRO A 177 6.16 18.35 8.24
N LYS A 178 5.69 19.48 7.71
CA LYS A 178 6.52 20.68 7.51
C LYS A 178 6.94 21.34 8.82
N HIS A 179 6.08 21.30 9.83
CA HIS A 179 6.30 21.96 11.12
C HIS A 179 6.75 20.98 12.21
N GLY A 180 6.64 19.67 11.95
CA GLY A 180 6.99 18.61 12.88
C GLY A 180 8.15 17.71 12.46
N ALA A 181 8.82 17.96 11.32
CA ALA A 181 9.95 17.14 10.90
C ALA A 181 11.01 17.03 12.03
N GLY A 182 11.50 15.83 12.27
CA GLY A 182 12.63 15.61 13.15
C GLY A 182 13.93 15.84 12.41
N ALA A 183 15.03 15.40 13.00
CA ALA A 183 16.33 15.56 12.39
C ALA A 183 16.48 14.56 11.22
N TYR A 184 16.67 15.09 10.02
CA TYR A 184 17.07 14.31 8.86
C TYR A 184 18.52 13.85 9.05
N VAL A 185 18.77 12.56 8.87
CA VAL A 185 20.11 11.96 8.94
C VAL A 185 20.46 11.45 7.55
N ALA A 186 21.59 11.89 7.00
CA ALA A 186 22.06 11.43 5.70
C ALA A 186 22.46 9.94 5.77
N PRO A 187 22.39 9.19 4.66
CA PRO A 187 22.84 7.80 4.65
C PRO A 187 24.26 7.58 5.17
N SER A 188 25.19 8.50 4.85
CA SER A 188 26.58 8.48 5.34
C SER A 188 26.71 8.53 6.85
N ASP A 189 25.77 9.20 7.52
CA ASP A 189 25.79 9.40 8.98
C ASP A 189 24.90 8.39 9.71
N TRP A 190 24.07 7.65 8.96
CA TRP A 190 23.05 6.76 9.50
C TRP A 190 23.65 5.63 10.34
N ASN A 191 24.71 4.99 9.83
CA ASN A 191 25.36 3.87 10.52
C ASN A 191 25.87 4.25 11.91
N ALA A 192 26.48 5.43 12.04
CA ALA A 192 26.99 5.92 13.32
C ALA A 192 25.85 6.13 14.33
N LEU A 193 24.71 6.67 13.88
CA LEU A 193 23.54 6.87 14.74
C LEU A 193 22.94 5.53 15.22
N ILE A 194 22.79 4.57 14.31
CA ILE A 194 22.12 3.29 14.64
C ILE A 194 23.05 2.27 15.33
N ALA A 195 24.36 2.50 15.32
CA ALA A 195 25.33 1.72 16.09
C ALA A 195 25.43 2.18 17.56
N ASP A 196 24.92 3.36 17.91
CA ASP A 196 24.85 3.83 19.29
C ASP A 196 23.86 2.96 20.10
N PRO A 197 24.29 2.28 21.18
CA PRO A 197 23.41 1.42 21.98
C PRO A 197 22.28 2.18 22.70
N GLU A 198 22.39 3.50 22.80
CA GLU A 198 21.33 4.37 23.34
C GLU A 198 20.26 4.73 22.30
N THR A 199 20.51 4.46 21.01
CA THR A 199 19.56 4.69 19.94
C THR A 199 18.59 3.51 19.79
N ILE A 200 17.30 3.81 19.83
CA ILE A 200 16.25 2.88 19.45
C ILE A 200 15.95 3.08 17.96
N VAL A 201 16.26 2.06 17.18
CA VAL A 201 16.05 2.06 15.73
C VAL A 201 14.72 1.39 15.44
N ILE A 202 13.81 2.05 14.73
CA ILE A 202 12.44 1.59 14.51
C ILE A 202 12.14 1.50 13.02
N ASP A 203 11.76 0.32 12.57
CA ASP A 203 11.25 0.10 11.21
C ASP A 203 9.78 0.53 11.14
N THR A 204 9.48 1.63 10.46
CA THR A 204 8.09 2.13 10.34
C THR A 204 7.30 1.41 9.25
N ARG A 205 7.87 0.35 8.65
CA ARG A 205 7.22 -0.43 7.61
C ARG A 205 6.25 -1.46 8.18
N ASN A 206 5.44 -2.04 7.31
CA ASN A 206 4.54 -3.12 7.70
C ASN A 206 5.33 -4.43 7.84
N ASP A 207 4.80 -5.36 8.62
CA ASP A 207 5.42 -6.65 8.95
C ASP A 207 5.93 -7.44 7.73
N TYR A 208 5.17 -7.46 6.63
CA TYR A 208 5.57 -8.15 5.40
C TYR A 208 6.75 -7.50 4.67
N GLU A 209 7.04 -6.23 4.94
CA GLU A 209 8.20 -5.53 4.38
C GLU A 209 9.44 -5.79 5.22
N VAL A 210 9.26 -5.93 6.54
CA VAL A 210 10.32 -6.26 7.50
C VAL A 210 10.75 -7.71 7.35
N SER A 211 9.82 -8.63 7.03
CA SER A 211 10.10 -10.07 6.93
C SER A 211 11.16 -10.45 5.89
N ILE A 212 11.40 -9.60 4.89
CA ILE A 212 12.40 -9.86 3.84
C ILE A 212 13.69 -9.06 4.01
N GLY A 213 13.76 -8.13 4.96
CA GLY A 213 14.96 -7.38 5.25
C GLY A 213 14.70 -6.16 6.12
N THR A 214 15.68 -5.78 6.95
CA THR A 214 15.63 -4.62 7.85
C THR A 214 17.05 -4.22 8.29
N PHE A 215 17.19 -3.11 9.01
CA PHE A 215 18.48 -2.73 9.61
C PHE A 215 18.80 -3.61 10.82
N GLN A 216 20.08 -3.94 11.00
CA GLN A 216 20.56 -4.67 12.16
C GLN A 216 20.11 -4.00 13.46
N GLY A 217 19.50 -4.78 14.36
CA GLY A 217 19.03 -4.30 15.67
C GLY A 217 17.76 -3.44 15.62
N ALA A 218 17.15 -3.25 14.44
CA ALA A 218 15.89 -2.50 14.34
C ALA A 218 14.73 -3.23 15.03
N VAL A 219 13.94 -2.46 15.77
CA VAL A 219 12.67 -2.88 16.34
C VAL A 219 11.65 -2.97 15.21
N ASP A 220 10.99 -4.13 15.11
CA ASP A 220 9.83 -4.37 14.26
C ASP A 220 8.54 -4.13 15.07
N PRO A 221 7.77 -3.08 14.76
CA PRO A 221 6.46 -2.84 15.39
C PRO A 221 5.42 -3.93 15.09
N ARG A 222 5.65 -4.80 14.09
CA ARG A 222 4.73 -5.83 13.59
C ARG A 222 3.38 -5.29 13.14
N THR A 223 3.37 -4.05 12.65
CA THR A 223 2.15 -3.41 12.14
C THR A 223 1.71 -4.05 10.83
N LYS A 224 0.41 -4.33 10.68
CA LYS A 224 -0.16 -4.79 9.39
C LYS A 224 -0.40 -3.61 8.46
N SER A 225 -0.60 -2.42 9.04
CA SER A 225 -0.76 -1.17 8.33
C SER A 225 -0.13 -0.01 9.10
N PHE A 226 0.39 0.98 8.39
CA PHE A 226 0.96 2.19 9.00
C PHE A 226 -0.01 2.98 9.91
N ARG A 227 -1.32 2.71 9.83
CA ARG A 227 -2.33 3.26 10.75
C ARG A 227 -2.20 2.74 12.18
N GLU A 228 -1.55 1.59 12.37
CA GLU A 228 -1.34 0.99 13.69
C GLU A 228 -0.09 1.58 14.38
N PHE A 229 0.78 2.26 13.63
CA PHE A 229 2.01 2.85 14.17
C PHE A 229 1.76 3.83 15.33
N PRO A 230 0.78 4.76 15.26
CA PRO A 230 0.47 5.65 16.38
C PRO A 230 0.12 4.92 17.68
N GLN A 231 -0.64 3.82 17.58
CA GLN A 231 -1.02 2.99 18.73
C GLN A 231 0.20 2.26 19.29
N TRP A 232 1.06 1.73 18.41
CA TRP A 232 2.29 1.07 18.82
C TRP A 232 3.22 2.01 19.59
N VAL A 233 3.43 3.24 19.10
CA VAL A 233 4.24 4.25 19.80
C VAL A 233 3.64 4.56 21.17
N ALA A 234 2.31 4.75 21.24
CA ALA A 234 1.63 5.04 22.51
C ALA A 234 1.82 3.91 23.54
N SER A 235 1.79 2.64 23.11
CA SER A 235 2.00 1.50 24.02
C SER A 235 3.46 1.24 24.40
N HIS A 236 4.41 1.88 23.71
CA HIS A 236 5.86 1.74 23.99
C HIS A 236 6.49 3.06 24.46
N ARG A 237 5.69 4.09 24.76
CA ARG A 237 6.18 5.45 25.08
C ARG A 237 7.24 5.43 26.19
N ASP A 238 7.01 4.69 27.26
CA ASP A 238 7.91 4.60 28.41
C ASP A 238 9.30 4.04 28.04
N GLN A 239 9.38 3.21 27.00
CA GLN A 239 10.65 2.65 26.50
C GLN A 239 11.39 3.64 25.59
N LEU A 240 10.66 4.57 24.99
CA LEU A 240 11.20 5.57 24.06
C LEU A 240 11.58 6.87 24.77
N GLU A 241 11.01 7.15 25.94
CA GLU A 241 11.25 8.37 26.70
C GLU A 241 12.71 8.47 27.17
N GLY A 242 13.33 9.62 26.92
CA GLY A 242 14.75 9.86 27.25
C GLY A 242 15.77 9.15 26.36
N ARG A 243 15.33 8.50 25.27
CA ARG A 243 16.20 7.79 24.32
C ARG A 243 16.20 8.49 22.95
N LYS A 244 17.27 8.28 22.18
CA LYS A 244 17.29 8.66 20.77
C LYS A 244 16.42 7.70 19.98
N VAL A 245 15.51 8.21 19.15
CA VAL A 245 14.62 7.42 18.31
C VAL A 245 14.96 7.63 16.85
N ALA A 246 15.51 6.62 16.19
CA ALA A 246 15.87 6.66 14.78
C ALA A 246 14.87 5.84 13.95
N MET A 247 14.15 6.49 13.05
CA MET A 247 13.12 5.83 12.22
C MET A 247 13.50 5.76 10.74
N PHE A 248 13.10 4.68 10.08
CA PHE A 248 13.29 4.53 8.65
C PHE A 248 12.09 3.84 7.98
N CYS A 249 12.02 3.99 6.66
CA CYS A 249 11.14 3.23 5.77
C CYS A 249 11.75 3.19 4.37
N THR A 250 11.05 2.58 3.41
CA THR A 250 11.54 2.40 2.03
C THR A 250 12.04 3.70 1.39
N GLY A 251 11.20 4.73 1.33
CA GLY A 251 11.50 5.97 0.60
C GLY A 251 11.45 7.25 1.44
N GLY A 252 11.31 7.16 2.76
CA GLY A 252 11.26 8.30 3.68
C GLY A 252 9.85 8.82 4.03
N ILE A 253 8.86 8.72 3.13
CA ILE A 253 7.55 9.38 3.29
C ILE A 253 6.80 9.01 4.59
N ARG A 254 6.88 7.75 5.07
CA ARG A 254 6.27 7.36 6.36
C ARG A 254 6.94 8.06 7.53
N CYS A 255 8.26 8.20 7.47
CA CYS A 255 9.05 8.84 8.52
C CYS A 255 8.74 10.34 8.62
N GLU A 256 8.35 11.00 7.53
CA GLU A 256 7.88 12.40 7.58
C GLU A 256 6.71 12.55 8.56
N LYS A 257 5.73 11.64 8.51
CA LYS A 257 4.59 11.64 9.44
C LYS A 257 4.92 11.05 10.80
N ALA A 258 5.64 9.93 10.82
CA ALA A 258 5.99 9.22 12.06
C ALA A 258 6.81 10.11 12.99
N THR A 259 7.81 10.79 12.46
CA THR A 259 8.66 11.69 13.23
C THR A 259 7.88 12.88 13.78
N ALA A 260 7.03 13.51 12.97
CA ALA A 260 6.17 14.60 13.42
C ALA A 260 5.19 14.16 14.53
N TYR A 261 4.63 12.96 14.40
CA TYR A 261 3.78 12.38 15.42
C TYR A 261 4.53 12.09 16.72
N VAL A 262 5.67 11.39 16.66
CA VAL A 262 6.47 11.06 17.85
C VAL A 262 6.93 12.32 18.57
N LYS A 263 7.34 13.36 17.85
CA LYS A 263 7.68 14.67 18.44
C LYS A 263 6.47 15.33 19.12
N SER A 264 5.27 15.22 18.55
CA SER A 264 4.06 15.77 19.16
C SER A 264 3.70 15.12 20.51
N LEU A 265 4.26 13.94 20.81
CA LEU A 265 4.10 13.25 22.10
C LEU A 265 5.14 13.67 23.15
N GLY A 266 5.99 14.66 22.84
CA GLY A 266 7.02 15.20 23.74
C GLY A 266 8.37 14.48 23.68
N LEU A 267 8.60 13.60 22.70
CA LEU A 267 9.92 13.01 22.48
C LEU A 267 10.77 13.97 21.64
N GLU A 268 11.94 14.36 22.16
CA GLU A 268 12.76 15.42 21.55
C GLU A 268 13.77 14.87 20.53
N GLU A 269 14.51 13.82 20.89
CA GLU A 269 15.59 13.24 20.10
C GLU A 269 15.07 12.24 19.04
N VAL A 270 14.33 12.77 18.06
CA VAL A 270 13.72 11.98 17.00
C VAL A 270 14.38 12.25 15.65
N PHE A 271 14.92 11.20 15.05
CA PHE A 271 15.67 11.20 13.81
C PHE A 271 14.98 10.34 12.75
N HIS A 272 15.20 10.63 11.49
CA HIS A 272 14.89 9.68 10.43
C HIS A 272 15.89 9.65 9.29
N LEU A 273 15.92 8.53 8.58
CA LEU A 273 16.80 8.32 7.43
C LEU A 273 16.33 9.16 6.23
N LYS A 274 17.12 10.16 5.85
CA LYS A 274 16.86 11.01 4.70
C LYS A 274 16.90 10.18 3.42
N GLY A 275 15.80 10.19 2.68
CA GLY A 275 15.65 9.39 1.47
C GLY A 275 15.25 7.93 1.70
N GLY A 276 15.22 7.47 2.95
CA GLY A 276 14.86 6.09 3.30
C GLY A 276 15.89 5.05 2.86
N ILE A 277 15.50 3.78 2.98
CA ILE A 277 16.34 2.62 2.66
C ILE A 277 16.86 2.67 1.22
N LEU A 278 16.04 3.11 0.26
CA LEU A 278 16.46 3.17 -1.14
C LEU A 278 17.69 4.06 -1.32
N LYS A 279 17.72 5.22 -0.66
CA LYS A 279 18.87 6.13 -0.76
C LYS A 279 20.09 5.58 -0.03
N TYR A 280 19.87 4.87 1.07
CA TYR A 280 20.94 4.17 1.79
C TYR A 280 21.60 3.08 0.93
N LEU A 281 20.81 2.23 0.28
CA LEU A 281 21.31 1.16 -0.58
C LEU A 281 22.01 1.68 -1.86
N GLU A 282 21.75 2.94 -2.23
CA GLU A 282 22.40 3.63 -3.34
C GLU A 282 23.75 4.25 -2.94
N GLU A 283 23.82 4.89 -1.77
CA GLU A 283 24.97 5.71 -1.37
C GLU A 283 25.98 4.99 -0.45
N VAL A 284 25.53 4.03 0.37
CA VAL A 284 26.39 3.35 1.34
C VAL A 284 26.97 2.06 0.73
N PRO A 285 28.30 1.87 0.78
CA PRO A 285 28.93 0.64 0.30
C PRO A 285 28.41 -0.61 1.02
N ALA A 286 28.25 -1.71 0.28
CA ALA A 286 27.68 -2.95 0.81
C ALA A 286 28.51 -3.54 1.96
N GLU A 287 29.82 -3.29 1.97
CA GLU A 287 30.78 -3.76 2.97
C GLU A 287 30.64 -3.03 4.32
N GLU A 288 30.12 -1.81 4.28
CA GLU A 288 29.87 -0.97 5.45
C GLU A 288 28.40 -1.01 5.88
N SER A 289 27.55 -1.70 5.12
CA SER A 289 26.12 -1.68 5.32
C SER A 289 25.69 -2.44 6.58
N LEU A 290 24.79 -1.81 7.34
CA LEU A 290 24.03 -2.43 8.44
C LEU A 290 22.65 -2.94 7.99
N TRP A 291 22.30 -2.79 6.71
CA TRP A 291 21.10 -3.37 6.12
C TRP A 291 21.25 -4.89 5.92
N GLN A 292 20.23 -5.66 6.30
CA GLN A 292 20.18 -7.12 6.15
C GLN A 292 18.99 -7.53 5.27
N GLY A 293 19.20 -8.44 4.32
CA GLY A 293 18.17 -8.92 3.41
C GLY A 293 17.86 -7.96 2.26
N GLU A 294 16.62 -7.93 1.80
CA GLU A 294 16.16 -7.15 0.64
C GLU A 294 15.11 -6.09 1.04
N CYS A 295 15.11 -4.96 0.35
CA CYS A 295 14.17 -3.88 0.58
C CYS A 295 12.89 -4.06 -0.26
N PHE A 296 11.76 -4.29 0.39
CA PHE A 296 10.46 -4.39 -0.31
C PHE A 296 10.12 -3.12 -1.11
N VAL A 297 9.66 -3.30 -2.35
CA VAL A 297 9.14 -2.25 -3.23
C VAL A 297 7.74 -2.58 -3.75
N PHE A 298 6.92 -1.54 -3.97
CA PHE A 298 5.48 -1.67 -4.26
C PHE A 298 5.16 -1.89 -5.74
N ASP A 299 5.93 -2.75 -6.40
CA ASP A 299 5.81 -3.06 -7.82
C ASP A 299 6.24 -4.50 -8.12
N GLU A 300 6.19 -4.93 -9.39
CA GLU A 300 6.44 -6.33 -9.75
C GLU A 300 7.90 -6.78 -9.56
N ARG A 301 8.83 -5.87 -9.23
CA ARG A 301 10.18 -6.26 -8.78
C ARG A 301 10.18 -6.89 -7.40
N VAL A 302 9.13 -6.62 -6.59
CA VAL A 302 8.94 -7.11 -5.20
C VAL A 302 9.94 -6.56 -4.20
N SER A 303 11.23 -6.59 -4.52
CA SER A 303 12.30 -6.10 -3.66
C SER A 303 13.49 -5.60 -4.46
N VAL A 304 14.37 -4.86 -3.79
CA VAL A 304 15.68 -4.45 -4.29
C VAL A 304 16.76 -4.72 -3.26
N SER A 305 17.98 -4.99 -3.70
CA SER A 305 19.18 -5.18 -2.88
C SER A 305 20.10 -3.94 -2.95
N HIS A 306 21.33 -4.05 -2.43
CA HIS A 306 22.37 -3.02 -2.57
C HIS A 306 22.59 -2.63 -4.04
N GLY A 307 22.89 -1.35 -4.28
CA GLY A 307 22.97 -0.80 -5.63
C GLY A 307 21.62 -0.67 -6.32
N LEU A 308 20.51 -0.85 -5.60
CA LEU A 308 19.15 -0.84 -6.13
C LEU A 308 18.91 -1.90 -7.23
N GLU A 309 19.67 -2.99 -7.18
CA GLU A 309 19.47 -4.15 -8.05
C GLU A 309 18.18 -4.88 -7.68
N VAL A 310 17.58 -5.56 -8.65
CA VAL A 310 16.36 -6.34 -8.40
C VAL A 310 16.67 -7.53 -7.50
N GLY A 311 15.90 -7.68 -6.42
CA GLY A 311 16.06 -8.79 -5.47
C GLY A 311 15.51 -10.11 -5.99
N GLN A 312 15.60 -11.14 -5.15
CA GLN A 312 15.15 -12.51 -5.41
C GLN A 312 13.77 -12.82 -4.82
N SER A 313 13.22 -11.91 -4.02
CA SER A 313 11.90 -12.09 -3.41
C SER A 313 10.79 -12.14 -4.45
N GLU A 314 9.79 -12.99 -4.23
CA GLU A 314 8.63 -13.11 -5.11
C GLU A 314 7.33 -12.91 -4.34
N LEU A 315 6.34 -12.25 -4.95
CA LEU A 315 5.03 -12.12 -4.33
C LEU A 315 4.25 -13.42 -4.43
N CYS A 316 3.81 -13.93 -3.29
CA CYS A 316 2.76 -14.94 -3.27
C CYS A 316 1.53 -14.42 -4.01
N ARG A 317 1.19 -15.04 -5.14
CA ARG A 317 0.06 -14.61 -5.97
C ARG A 317 -1.30 -14.83 -5.31
N ALA A 318 -1.36 -15.56 -4.19
CA ALA A 318 -2.57 -15.74 -3.37
C ALA A 318 -2.75 -14.65 -2.31
N CYS A 319 -1.77 -14.43 -1.44
CA CYS A 319 -1.90 -13.49 -0.31
C CYS A 319 -1.12 -12.18 -0.46
N ARG A 320 -0.29 -12.04 -1.50
CA ARG A 320 0.61 -10.90 -1.74
C ARG A 320 1.69 -10.68 -0.67
N HIS A 321 1.95 -11.69 0.18
CA HIS A 321 3.16 -11.68 1.02
C HIS A 321 4.40 -11.89 0.14
N PRO A 322 5.47 -11.10 0.30
CA PRO A 322 6.74 -11.38 -0.36
C PRO A 322 7.38 -12.62 0.25
N LEU A 323 7.95 -13.48 -0.59
CA LEU A 323 8.53 -14.75 -0.20
C LEU A 323 10.02 -14.75 -0.52
N THR A 324 10.83 -15.15 0.45
CA THR A 324 12.26 -15.41 0.21
C THR A 324 12.45 -16.67 -0.63
N ALA A 325 13.66 -16.88 -1.16
CA ALA A 325 14.00 -18.11 -1.86
C ALA A 325 13.80 -19.36 -0.97
N GLU A 326 14.12 -19.27 0.32
CA GLU A 326 13.97 -20.37 1.28
C GLU A 326 12.49 -20.68 1.56
N GLU A 327 11.64 -19.68 1.73
CA GLU A 327 10.21 -19.89 2.00
C GLU A 327 9.49 -20.57 0.83
N ARG A 328 9.98 -20.37 -0.40
CA ARG A 328 9.47 -21.06 -1.59
C ARG A 328 9.83 -22.55 -1.64
N LEU A 329 10.79 -23.01 -0.83
CA LEU A 329 11.10 -24.44 -0.69
C LEU A 329 10.14 -25.17 0.27
N SER A 330 9.30 -24.44 0.99
CA SER A 330 8.35 -25.03 1.93
C SER A 330 7.34 -25.95 1.24
N PRO A 331 6.95 -27.08 1.86
CA PRO A 331 5.86 -27.92 1.34
C PRO A 331 4.50 -27.21 1.29
N LYS A 332 4.35 -26.07 1.98
CA LYS A 332 3.14 -25.22 1.94
C LYS A 332 3.12 -24.27 0.74
N PHE A 333 4.22 -24.15 0.01
CA PHE A 333 4.32 -23.32 -1.18
C PHE A 333 3.77 -24.04 -2.41
N SER A 334 2.86 -23.38 -3.10
CA SER A 334 2.36 -23.79 -4.40
C SER A 334 2.15 -22.52 -5.23
N ALA A 335 2.92 -22.39 -6.30
CA ALA A 335 2.92 -21.21 -7.16
C ALA A 335 1.50 -20.84 -7.57
N GLY A 336 1.11 -19.58 -7.40
CA GLY A 336 -0.25 -19.13 -7.70
C GLY A 336 -1.29 -19.37 -6.60
N VAL A 337 -1.08 -20.35 -5.72
CA VAL A 337 -2.11 -20.97 -4.87
C VAL A 337 -1.91 -20.69 -3.37
N SER A 338 -0.71 -20.96 -2.84
CA SER A 338 -0.44 -20.87 -1.41
C SER A 338 1.04 -20.64 -1.11
N CYS A 339 1.31 -20.24 0.14
CA CYS A 339 2.65 -20.10 0.70
C CYS A 339 2.61 -20.41 2.21
N PRO A 340 3.76 -20.51 2.90
CA PRO A 340 3.80 -20.77 4.35
C PRO A 340 2.93 -19.82 5.18
N HIS A 341 2.81 -18.56 4.75
CA HIS A 341 2.06 -17.52 5.45
C HIS A 341 0.55 -17.59 5.27
N CYS A 342 0.04 -18.28 4.24
CA CYS A 342 -1.40 -18.27 3.95
C CYS A 342 -2.01 -19.66 3.78
N HIS A 343 -1.20 -20.71 3.66
CA HIS A 343 -1.69 -22.07 3.45
C HIS A 343 -2.76 -22.45 4.47
N ASP A 344 -2.50 -22.26 5.76
CA ASP A 344 -3.43 -22.64 6.83
C ASP A 344 -4.54 -21.62 7.09
N GLN A 345 -4.43 -20.41 6.52
CA GLN A 345 -5.42 -19.34 6.69
C GLN A 345 -6.48 -19.33 5.60
N ARG A 346 -6.26 -20.06 4.50
CA ARG A 346 -7.16 -20.11 3.35
C ARG A 346 -7.99 -21.39 3.39
N SER A 347 -9.24 -21.29 2.94
CA SER A 347 -10.10 -22.47 2.75
C SER A 347 -9.68 -23.25 1.50
N ASP A 348 -10.17 -24.49 1.37
CA ASP A 348 -9.99 -25.28 0.15
C ASP A 348 -10.63 -24.61 -1.07
N GLU A 349 -11.78 -23.94 -0.87
CA GLU A 349 -12.45 -23.16 -1.91
C GLU A 349 -11.59 -21.98 -2.38
N ASP A 350 -10.96 -21.26 -1.46
CA ASP A 350 -10.02 -20.19 -1.78
C ASP A 350 -8.84 -20.74 -2.60
N ARG A 351 -8.24 -21.86 -2.17
CA ARG A 351 -7.13 -22.51 -2.88
C ARG A 351 -7.54 -22.94 -4.28
N ALA A 352 -8.70 -23.55 -4.46
CA ALA A 352 -9.22 -23.96 -5.76
C ALA A 352 -9.40 -22.76 -6.70
N ARG A 353 -9.96 -21.65 -6.20
CA ARG A 353 -10.11 -20.40 -6.97
C ARG A 353 -8.76 -19.82 -7.38
N TYR A 354 -7.76 -19.84 -6.49
CA TYR A 354 -6.41 -19.35 -6.81
C TYR A 354 -5.70 -20.24 -7.83
N ALA A 355 -5.84 -21.56 -7.73
CA ALA A 355 -5.31 -22.50 -8.70
C ALA A 355 -5.91 -22.31 -10.10
N GLU A 356 -7.23 -22.09 -10.19
CA GLU A 356 -7.86 -21.82 -11.47
C GLU A 356 -7.39 -20.49 -12.08
N ARG A 357 -7.23 -19.43 -11.28
CA ARG A 357 -6.63 -18.18 -11.75
C ARG A 357 -5.20 -18.40 -12.24
N GLN A 358 -4.38 -19.15 -11.50
CA GLN A 358 -3.00 -19.44 -11.89
C GLN A 358 -2.94 -20.20 -13.21
N ARG A 359 -3.79 -21.21 -13.39
CA ARG A 359 -3.92 -21.95 -14.65
C ARG A 359 -4.24 -21.01 -15.82
N GLN A 360 -5.12 -20.03 -15.62
CA GLN A 360 -5.44 -19.04 -16.66
C GLN A 360 -4.26 -18.11 -16.99
N VAL A 361 -3.45 -17.74 -16.00
CA VAL A 361 -2.22 -16.96 -16.20
C VAL A 361 -1.24 -17.76 -17.06
N GLU A 362 -0.96 -19.01 -16.69
CA GLU A 362 -0.05 -19.90 -17.44
C GLU A 362 -0.55 -20.18 -18.86
N MET A 363 -1.86 -20.33 -19.05
CA MET A 363 -2.45 -20.47 -20.39
C MET A 363 -2.29 -19.21 -21.24
N ALA A 364 -2.39 -18.02 -20.65
CA ALA A 364 -2.18 -16.76 -21.35
C ALA A 364 -0.70 -16.61 -21.76
N GLU A 365 0.23 -16.88 -20.83
CA GLU A 365 1.67 -16.83 -21.07
C GLU A 365 2.09 -17.77 -22.20
N LYS A 366 1.60 -19.02 -22.20
CA LYS A 366 1.84 -19.99 -23.28
C LYS A 366 1.34 -19.52 -24.64
N ARG A 367 0.35 -18.62 -24.68
CA ARG A 367 -0.19 -18.02 -25.90
C ARG A 367 0.48 -16.69 -26.26
N GLY A 368 1.46 -16.22 -25.49
CA GLY A 368 2.05 -14.89 -25.64
C GLY A 368 1.06 -13.75 -25.35
N LEU A 369 -0.02 -14.03 -24.63
CA LEU A 369 -1.06 -13.07 -24.27
C LEU A 369 -0.91 -12.69 -22.79
N ARG A 370 -1.35 -11.47 -22.45
CA ARG A 370 -1.39 -11.00 -21.05
C ARG A 370 -2.72 -11.37 -20.41
N HIS A 371 -2.70 -11.92 -19.20
CA HIS A 371 -3.93 -12.27 -18.47
C HIS A 371 -4.65 -11.00 -17.98
N ILE A 372 -5.98 -10.96 -18.07
CA ILE A 372 -6.82 -9.78 -17.72
C ILE A 372 -6.66 -9.36 -16.24
N GLY A 373 -6.29 -10.29 -15.37
CA GLY A 373 -6.03 -10.07 -13.94
C GLY A 373 -4.58 -9.78 -13.59
N SER A 374 -3.66 -9.81 -14.58
CA SER A 374 -2.26 -9.42 -14.41
C SER A 374 -2.12 -7.90 -14.48
#